data_AF-A0A5N5F6A2-F1
#
_entry.id   AF-A0A5N5F6A2-F1
#
_cell.length_a   1.000
_cell.length_b   1.000
_cell.length_c   1.000
_cell.angle_alpha   90.00
_cell.angle_beta   90.00
_cell.angle_gamma   90.00
#
_symmetry.space_group_name_H-M   'P 1'
#
loop_
_entity.id
_entity.type
_entity.pdbx_description
1 polymer ?
#
loop_
_entity_poly.entity_id
_entity_poly.type
_entity_poly.pdbx_seq_one_letter_code
_entity_poly.pdbx_strand_id
1 'polypeptide(L)'
;MLSWSVLEFGQLMGPELQHTLEAIRWGTDYMLKVTSVPDSVAGVVGDPNSDHNCWERPKDMDTPRTSNVVHKGKPGSEVSGKIAPALAASSMVFKDLDKAYSDSLLDRATHVFEFADKYKGSYNDSIGEGACPFYCDYSGYTVYYVLHQLI
;
A
#
# COMPACT_ATOMS: atom_id res chain seq x y z
N MET A 1 8.58 3.67 -3.74
CA MET A 1 9.98 3.76 -4.19
C MET A 1 10.17 3.28 -5.62
N LEU A 2 9.80 2.04 -5.99
CA LEU A 2 9.96 1.54 -7.36
C LEU A 2 9.38 2.46 -8.45
N SER A 3 8.13 2.93 -8.28
CA SER A 3 7.50 3.83 -9.24
C SER A 3 8.26 5.15 -9.39
N TRP A 4 8.79 5.71 -8.29
CA TRP A 4 9.64 6.90 -8.35
C TRP A 4 10.94 6.60 -9.13
N SER A 5 11.59 5.46 -8.87
CA SER A 5 12.79 5.07 -9.63
C SER A 5 12.52 4.97 -11.13
N VAL A 6 11.37 4.45 -11.55
CA VAL A 6 10.99 4.41 -12.98
C VAL A 6 10.76 5.81 -13.54
N LEU A 7 10.09 6.70 -12.80
CA LEU A 7 9.84 8.07 -13.24
C LEU A 7 11.14 8.86 -13.44
N GLU A 8 12.13 8.70 -12.57
CA GLU A 8 13.40 9.42 -12.64
C GLU A 8 14.41 8.76 -13.60
N PHE A 9 14.50 7.43 -13.54
CA PHE A 9 15.63 6.69 -14.10
C PHE A 9 15.20 5.61 -15.10
N GLY A 10 13.91 5.53 -15.48
CA GLY A 10 13.39 4.48 -16.35
C GLY A 10 14.14 4.33 -17.67
N GLN A 11 14.64 5.44 -18.24
CA GLN A 11 15.43 5.43 -19.47
C GLN A 11 16.79 4.73 -19.33
N LEU A 12 17.31 4.62 -18.10
CA LEU A 12 18.60 4.00 -17.79
C LEU A 12 18.46 2.51 -17.43
N MET A 13 17.24 2.00 -17.29
CA MET A 13 16.98 0.62 -16.82
C MET A 13 17.16 -0.44 -17.91
N GLY A 14 17.21 -0.05 -19.19
CA GLY A 14 17.38 -0.98 -20.31
C GLY A 14 16.34 -2.11 -20.28
N PRO A 15 16.75 -3.39 -20.39
CA PRO A 15 15.81 -4.53 -20.41
C PRO A 15 15.07 -4.73 -19.07
N GLU A 16 15.63 -4.26 -17.95
CA GLU A 16 15.03 -4.42 -16.62
C GLU A 16 13.83 -3.48 -16.39
N LEU A 17 13.63 -2.49 -17.27
CA LEU A 17 12.45 -1.62 -17.19
C LEU A 17 11.16 -2.45 -17.21
N GLN A 18 11.09 -3.45 -18.09
CA GLN A 18 9.89 -4.28 -18.23
C GLN A 18 9.60 -5.08 -16.95
N HIS A 19 10.61 -5.71 -16.35
CA HIS A 19 10.46 -6.42 -15.08
C HIS A 19 10.11 -5.48 -13.93
N THR A 20 10.63 -4.26 -13.94
CA THR A 20 10.29 -3.24 -12.95
C THR A 20 8.83 -2.81 -13.08
N LEU A 21 8.32 -2.63 -14.31
CA LEU A 21 6.91 -2.33 -14.57
C LEU A 21 6.00 -3.48 -14.12
N GLU A 22 6.39 -4.73 -14.37
CA GLU A 22 5.66 -5.92 -13.89
C GLU A 22 5.61 -5.97 -12.35
N ALA A 23 6.74 -5.67 -11.68
CA ALA A 23 6.81 -5.62 -10.23
C ALA A 23 5.92 -4.51 -9.63
N ILE A 24 5.90 -3.33 -10.26
CA ILE A 24 5.02 -2.22 -9.86
C ILE A 24 3.55 -2.66 -10.01
N ARG A 25 3.18 -3.21 -11.18
CA ARG A 25 1.81 -3.68 -11.45
C ARG A 25 1.36 -4.73 -10.45
N TRP A 26 2.21 -5.71 -10.12
CA TRP A 26 1.89 -6.73 -9.13
C TRP A 26 1.58 -6.12 -7.75
N GLY A 27 2.41 -5.17 -7.32
CA GLY A 27 2.20 -4.43 -6.07
C GLY A 27 0.91 -3.62 -6.09
N THR A 28 0.64 -2.88 -7.16
CA THR A 28 -0.55 -2.04 -7.27
C THR A 28 -1.84 -2.84 -7.45
N ASP A 29 -1.81 -4.00 -8.11
CA ASP A 29 -2.95 -4.91 -8.18
C ASP A 29 -3.36 -5.41 -6.79
N TYR A 30 -2.38 -5.70 -5.93
CA TYR A 30 -2.65 -6.01 -4.52
C TYR A 30 -3.23 -4.79 -3.79
N MET A 31 -2.65 -3.60 -3.97
CA MET A 31 -3.14 -2.36 -3.34
C MET A 31 -4.58 -2.03 -3.74
N LEU A 32 -4.94 -2.19 -5.02
CA LEU A 32 -6.31 -2.02 -5.51
C LEU A 32 -7.29 -2.99 -4.82
N LYS A 33 -6.87 -4.23 -4.56
CA LYS A 33 -7.70 -5.22 -3.83
C LYS A 33 -7.89 -4.85 -2.37
N VAL A 34 -6.81 -4.55 -1.64
CA VAL A 34 -6.89 -4.25 -0.20
C VAL A 34 -7.56 -2.92 0.13
N THR A 35 -7.76 -2.07 -0.88
CA THR A 35 -8.46 -0.78 -0.77
C THR A 35 -9.79 -0.75 -1.52
N SER A 36 -10.28 -1.90 -2.01
CA SER A 36 -11.49 -1.99 -2.84
C SER A 36 -12.78 -1.61 -2.10
N VAL A 37 -12.83 -1.86 -0.79
CA VAL A 37 -13.95 -1.49 0.08
C VAL A 37 -13.81 -0.01 0.47
N PRO A 38 -14.83 0.84 0.23
CA PRO A 38 -14.77 2.26 0.62
C PRO A 38 -14.49 2.45 2.12
N ASP A 39 -13.74 3.51 2.45
CA ASP A 39 -13.34 3.86 3.83
C ASP A 39 -12.69 2.71 4.62
N SER A 40 -11.99 1.80 3.93
CA SER A 40 -11.33 0.64 4.55
C SER A 40 -10.04 0.25 3.82
N VAL A 41 -9.04 -0.19 4.58
CA VAL A 41 -7.77 -0.69 4.03
C VAL A 41 -7.34 -1.93 4.81
N ALA A 42 -7.16 -3.06 4.13
CA ALA A 42 -6.50 -4.22 4.74
C ALA A 42 -4.98 -3.94 4.84
N GLY A 43 -4.50 -3.69 6.06
CA GLY A 43 -3.12 -3.27 6.30
C GLY A 43 -2.15 -4.43 6.51
N VAL A 44 -2.63 -5.53 7.10
CA VAL A 44 -1.85 -6.76 7.32
C VAL A 44 -2.70 -7.99 7.03
N VAL A 45 -2.10 -9.01 6.43
CA VAL A 45 -2.73 -10.32 6.22
C VAL A 45 -1.83 -11.39 6.82
N GLY A 46 -2.34 -12.16 7.77
CA GLY A 46 -1.58 -13.14 8.54
C GLY A 46 -1.48 -12.79 10.02
N ASP A 47 -1.38 -13.84 10.85
CA ASP A 47 -0.83 -13.71 12.19
C ASP A 47 0.70 -13.82 12.12
N PRO A 48 1.47 -12.78 12.48
CA PRO A 48 2.91 -12.77 12.25
C PRO A 48 3.67 -13.77 13.15
N ASN A 49 3.18 -14.04 14.36
CA ASN A 49 3.84 -14.99 15.25
C ASN A 49 3.70 -16.43 14.74
N SER A 50 2.49 -16.82 14.34
CA SER A 50 2.24 -18.12 13.70
C SER A 50 2.97 -18.24 12.37
N ASP A 51 3.03 -17.16 11.57
CA ASP A 51 3.78 -17.12 10.32
C ASP A 51 5.27 -17.39 10.53
N HIS A 52 5.90 -16.65 11.44
CA HIS A 52 7.34 -16.77 11.71
C HIS A 52 7.74 -18.10 12.36
N ASN A 53 6.79 -18.77 13.04
CA ASN A 53 7.01 -20.11 13.58
C ASN A 53 6.83 -21.23 12.54
N CYS A 54 6.37 -20.91 11.33
CA CYS A 54 6.17 -21.86 10.23
C CYS A 54 7.38 -21.85 9.28
N TRP A 55 8.14 -22.94 9.26
CA TRP A 55 9.25 -23.12 8.30
C TRP A 55 8.86 -24.09 7.19
N GLU A 56 8.06 -23.61 6.26
CA GLU A 56 7.54 -24.39 5.13
C GLU A 56 7.53 -23.57 3.84
N ARG A 57 7.23 -24.21 2.71
CA ARG A 57 7.01 -23.46 1.47
C ARG A 57 5.68 -22.69 1.60
N PRO A 58 5.56 -21.45 1.08
CA PRO A 58 4.33 -20.66 1.21
C PRO A 58 3.04 -21.35 0.74
N LYS A 59 3.16 -22.22 -0.27
CA LYS A 59 2.04 -23.01 -0.83
C LYS A 59 1.58 -24.17 0.07
N ASP A 60 2.40 -24.56 1.05
CA ASP A 60 2.16 -25.67 1.96
C ASP A 60 1.66 -25.18 3.34
N MET A 61 1.67 -23.86 3.59
CA MET A 61 1.29 -23.27 4.89
C MET A 61 -0.19 -23.45 5.23
N ASP A 62 -0.48 -23.78 6.48
CA ASP A 62 -1.82 -23.91 7.06
C ASP A 62 -2.11 -22.91 8.19
N THR A 63 -1.18 -21.99 8.46
CA THR A 63 -1.31 -20.97 9.50
C THR A 63 -2.45 -19.98 9.20
N PRO A 64 -3.12 -19.40 10.21
CA PRO A 64 -4.15 -18.40 9.99
C PRO A 64 -3.65 -17.20 9.15
N ARG A 65 -4.44 -16.83 8.14
CA ARG A 65 -4.18 -15.70 7.21
C ARG A 65 -5.17 -14.55 7.43
N THR A 66 -5.40 -14.19 8.68
CA THR A 66 -6.41 -13.18 9.06
C THR A 66 -6.06 -11.81 8.47
N SER A 67 -7.05 -11.13 7.88
CA SER A 67 -6.88 -9.75 7.39
C SER A 67 -7.21 -8.75 8.49
N ASN A 68 -6.25 -7.93 8.87
CA ASN A 68 -6.41 -6.83 9.79
C ASN A 68 -6.70 -5.54 9.01
N VAL A 69 -7.88 -4.97 9.23
CA VAL A 69 -8.45 -3.89 8.42
C VAL A 69 -8.58 -2.61 9.24
N VAL A 70 -8.05 -1.52 8.72
CA VAL A 70 -8.32 -0.17 9.24
C VAL A 70 -9.59 0.37 8.57
N HIS A 71 -10.39 1.09 9.32
CA HIS A 71 -11.65 1.69 8.88
C HIS A 71 -12.00 2.90 9.76
N LYS A 72 -13.10 3.61 9.51
CA LYS A 72 -13.48 4.83 10.26
C LYS A 72 -13.47 4.73 11.80
N GLY A 73 -13.67 3.52 12.36
CA GLY A 73 -13.66 3.28 13.82
C GLY A 73 -12.34 2.74 14.36
N LYS A 74 -11.43 2.35 13.46
CA LYS A 74 -10.08 1.85 13.71
C LYS A 74 -9.16 2.47 12.64
N PRO A 75 -8.87 3.77 12.73
CA PRO A 75 -8.16 4.50 11.68
C PRO A 75 -6.71 4.04 11.49
N GLY A 76 -6.14 4.31 10.33
CA GLY A 76 -4.75 3.99 10.02
C GLY A 76 -4.22 4.91 8.94
N SER A 77 -3.94 6.15 9.34
CA SER A 77 -3.51 7.22 8.44
C SER A 77 -2.13 6.96 7.85
N GLU A 78 -1.24 6.24 8.54
CA GLU A 78 0.09 5.92 8.03
C GLU A 78 0.06 4.89 6.91
N VAL A 79 -0.64 3.77 7.11
CA VAL A 79 -0.72 2.72 6.11
C VAL A 79 -1.47 3.21 4.87
N SER A 80 -2.56 3.96 5.08
CA SER A 80 -3.33 4.58 4.01
C SER A 80 -2.51 5.68 3.30
N GLY A 81 -1.81 6.51 4.07
CA GLY A 81 -0.91 7.57 3.59
C GLY A 81 0.37 7.06 2.91
N LYS A 82 0.68 5.77 2.98
CA LYS A 82 1.72 5.11 2.16
C LYS A 82 1.15 4.47 0.89
N ILE A 83 -0.04 3.89 0.98
CA ILE A 83 -0.70 3.24 -0.18
C ILE A 83 -1.14 4.29 -1.20
N ALA A 84 -1.77 5.39 -0.76
CA ALA A 84 -2.21 6.46 -1.65
C ALA A 84 -1.09 7.00 -2.56
N PRO A 85 0.08 7.44 -2.05
CA PRO A 85 1.17 7.89 -2.92
C PRO A 85 1.80 6.76 -3.74
N ALA A 86 1.80 5.51 -3.26
CA ALA A 86 2.27 4.39 -4.07
C ALA A 86 1.38 4.19 -5.30
N LEU A 87 0.06 4.27 -5.14
CA LEU A 87 -0.91 4.22 -6.23
C LEU A 87 -0.78 5.44 -7.17
N ALA A 88 -0.67 6.65 -6.61
CA ALA A 88 -0.53 7.88 -7.40
C ALA A 88 0.79 7.92 -8.21
N ALA A 89 1.92 7.55 -7.61
CA ALA A 89 3.19 7.49 -8.35
C ALA A 89 3.15 6.42 -9.45
N SER A 90 2.45 5.30 -9.20
CA SER A 90 2.29 4.24 -10.19
C SER A 90 1.34 4.63 -11.33
N SER A 91 0.31 5.45 -11.06
CA SER A 91 -0.56 5.97 -12.11
C SER A 91 0.23 6.81 -13.12
N MET A 92 1.19 7.60 -12.65
CA MET A 92 2.10 8.36 -13.52
C MET A 92 2.98 7.44 -14.38
N VAL A 93 3.51 6.35 -13.81
CA VAL A 93 4.32 5.36 -14.54
C VAL A 93 3.51 4.72 -15.69
N PHE A 94 2.26 4.36 -15.45
CA PHE A 94 1.42 3.68 -16.44
C PHE A 94 0.63 4.63 -17.36
N LYS A 95 0.75 5.95 -17.19
CA LYS A 95 -0.08 6.94 -17.89
C LYS A 95 -0.14 6.75 -19.40
N ASP A 96 1.02 6.54 -20.03
CA ASP A 96 1.15 6.39 -21.47
C ASP A 96 1.24 4.91 -21.92
N LEU A 97 1.36 3.97 -20.97
CA LEU A 97 1.49 2.53 -21.23
C LEU A 97 0.15 1.81 -21.15
N ASP A 98 -0.72 2.23 -20.23
CA ASP A 98 -2.04 1.65 -19.96
C ASP A 98 -2.91 2.71 -19.27
N LYS A 99 -3.56 3.53 -20.09
CA LYS A 99 -4.35 4.67 -19.60
C LYS A 99 -5.49 4.26 -18.67
N ALA A 100 -6.20 3.16 -18.97
CA ALA A 100 -7.32 2.70 -18.16
C ALA A 100 -6.87 2.26 -16.76
N TYR A 101 -5.73 1.56 -16.68
CA TYR A 101 -5.13 1.19 -15.41
C TYR A 101 -4.61 2.41 -14.65
N SER A 102 -3.94 3.33 -15.33
CA SER A 102 -3.48 4.61 -14.75
C SER A 102 -4.64 5.40 -14.11
N ASP A 103 -5.75 5.56 -14.83
CA ASP A 103 -6.94 6.27 -14.32
C ASP A 103 -7.52 5.55 -13.08
N SER A 104 -7.55 4.21 -13.08
CA SER A 104 -8.02 3.41 -11.94
C SER A 104 -7.12 3.54 -10.71
N LEU A 105 -5.80 3.59 -10.90
CA LEU A 105 -4.84 3.80 -9.82
C LEU A 105 -4.98 5.19 -9.20
N LEU A 106 -5.14 6.22 -10.04
CA LEU A 106 -5.29 7.59 -9.57
C LEU A 106 -6.61 7.79 -8.80
N ASP A 107 -7.73 7.28 -9.33
CA ASP A 107 -9.02 7.32 -8.64
C ASP A 107 -8.94 6.65 -7.25
N ARG A 108 -8.33 5.46 -7.19
CA ARG A 108 -8.16 4.77 -5.90
C ARG A 108 -7.22 5.53 -4.96
N ALA A 109 -6.13 6.11 -5.47
CA ALA A 109 -5.21 6.90 -4.67
C ALA A 109 -5.92 8.07 -3.97
N THR A 110 -6.77 8.79 -4.70
CA THR A 110 -7.57 9.90 -4.16
C THR A 110 -8.48 9.43 -3.03
N HIS A 111 -9.28 8.39 -3.26
CA HIS A 111 -10.18 7.87 -2.22
C HIS A 111 -9.45 7.39 -0.97
N VAL A 112 -8.30 6.72 -1.12
CA VAL A 112 -7.49 6.25 0.02
C VAL A 112 -6.86 7.42 0.77
N PHE A 113 -6.42 8.46 0.07
CA PHE A 113 -5.90 9.68 0.69
C PHE A 113 -6.98 10.43 1.47
N GLU A 114 -8.16 10.61 0.89
CA GLU A 114 -9.30 11.26 1.54
C GLU A 114 -9.73 10.50 2.80
N PHE A 115 -9.77 9.16 2.74
CA PHE A 115 -10.00 8.33 3.92
C PHE A 115 -8.96 8.60 5.02
N ALA A 116 -7.67 8.62 4.64
CA ALA A 116 -6.58 8.85 5.58
C ALA A 116 -6.68 10.24 6.24
N ASP A 117 -6.96 11.30 5.47
CA ASP A 117 -7.06 12.67 5.98
C ASP A 117 -8.31 12.91 6.83
N LYS A 118 -9.44 12.32 6.43
CA LYS A 118 -10.71 12.47 7.13
C LYS A 118 -10.72 11.74 8.47
N TYR A 119 -10.16 10.53 8.53
CA TYR A 119 -10.15 9.69 9.73
C TYR A 119 -8.73 9.53 10.26
N LYS A 120 -8.24 10.58 10.93
CA LYS A 120 -6.89 10.62 11.50
C LYS A 120 -6.72 9.68 12.67
N GLY A 121 -5.70 8.84 12.62
CA GLY A 121 -5.29 8.00 13.74
C GLY A 121 -4.26 6.96 13.36
N SER A 122 -3.58 6.42 14.36
CA SER A 122 -2.47 5.50 14.13
C SER A 122 -2.95 4.07 13.93
N TYR A 123 -2.38 3.37 12.94
CA TYR A 123 -2.65 1.94 12.81
C TYR A 123 -2.11 1.13 14.00
N ASN A 124 -1.15 1.65 14.78
CA ASN A 124 -0.68 1.00 16.00
C ASN A 124 -1.84 0.78 16.99
N ASP A 125 -2.72 1.76 17.15
CA ASP A 125 -3.86 1.70 18.07
C ASP A 125 -5.02 0.86 17.50
N SER A 126 -5.03 0.65 16.19
CA SER A 126 -6.14 0.04 15.46
C SER A 126 -5.93 -1.44 15.12
N ILE A 127 -4.82 -1.73 14.45
CA ILE A 127 -4.43 -3.05 13.97
C ILE A 127 -3.02 -3.44 14.46
N GLY A 128 -2.53 -2.78 15.53
CA GLY A 128 -1.19 -3.00 16.06
C GLY A 128 -0.92 -4.45 16.45
N GLU A 129 -1.92 -5.20 16.88
CA GLU A 129 -1.78 -6.64 17.17
C GLU A 129 -1.28 -7.46 15.96
N GLY A 130 -1.61 -7.02 14.74
CA GLY A 130 -1.14 -7.66 13.51
C GLY A 130 0.18 -7.12 12.98
N ALA A 131 0.60 -5.91 13.39
CA ALA A 131 1.74 -5.20 12.81
C ALA A 131 2.93 -5.05 13.77
N CYS A 132 2.66 -4.70 15.03
CA CYS A 132 3.65 -4.60 16.10
C CYS A 132 3.93 -5.98 16.72
N PRO A 133 5.18 -6.27 17.14
CA PRO A 133 6.33 -5.37 17.21
C PRO A 133 7.17 -5.28 15.91
N PHE A 134 6.68 -5.80 14.78
CA PHE A 134 7.49 -5.97 13.55
C PHE A 134 7.61 -4.67 12.74
N TYR A 135 6.47 -4.03 12.47
CA TYR A 135 6.38 -2.73 11.83
C TYR A 135 5.45 -1.87 12.68
N CYS A 136 6.01 -1.19 13.67
CA CYS A 136 5.30 -0.16 14.43
C CYS A 136 5.54 1.20 13.82
N ASP A 137 4.54 2.08 13.90
CA ASP A 137 4.76 3.49 13.63
C ASP A 137 5.34 4.21 14.85
N TYR A 138 6.52 4.80 14.69
CA TYR A 138 7.17 5.58 15.74
C TYR A 138 7.23 7.08 15.40
N SER A 139 6.84 7.47 14.19
CA SER A 139 7.03 8.82 13.65
C SER A 139 5.71 9.60 13.52
N GLY A 140 4.57 8.96 13.75
CA GLY A 140 3.25 9.52 13.56
C GLY A 140 2.85 9.60 12.08
N TYR A 141 1.58 9.90 11.86
CA TYR A 141 1.01 10.01 10.51
C TYR A 141 1.21 11.36 9.84
N THR A 142 1.64 12.40 10.55
CA THR A 142 1.79 13.76 10.01
C THR A 142 2.78 13.81 8.84
N VAL A 143 3.82 12.98 8.85
CA VAL A 143 4.84 12.91 7.80
C VAL A 143 4.26 12.48 6.45
N TYR A 144 3.14 11.75 6.43
CA TYR A 144 2.51 11.27 5.20
C TYR A 144 1.57 12.30 4.55
N TYR A 145 1.30 13.43 5.21
CA TYR A 145 0.47 14.51 4.65
C TYR A 145 1.25 15.57 3.87
N VAL A 146 2.57 15.43 3.74
CA VAL A 146 3.40 16.33 2.92
C VAL A 146 3.00 16.27 1.43
N LEU A 147 2.22 15.27 1.02
CA LEU A 147 1.65 15.10 -0.32
C LEU A 147 0.54 16.09 -0.71
N HIS A 148 0.05 16.94 0.20
CA HIS A 148 -0.94 17.98 -0.13
C HIS A 148 -0.50 18.97 -1.24
N GLN A 149 0.78 18.94 -1.67
CA GLN A 149 1.30 19.79 -2.75
C GLN A 149 1.52 19.06 -4.08
N LEU A 150 1.22 17.76 -4.18
CA LEU A 150 1.53 16.93 -5.36
C LEU A 150 0.30 16.32 -6.06
N ILE A 151 -0.89 16.56 -5.52
CA ILE A 151 -2.19 16.18 -6.10
C ILE A 151 -3.01 17.45 -6.26
#